data_AF-F7AIJ0-F1
#
_entry.id   AF-F7AIJ0-F1
#
_cell.length_a   1.000
_cell.length_b   1.000
_cell.length_c   1.000
_cell.angle_alpha   90.00
_cell.angle_beta   90.00
_cell.angle_gamma   90.00
#
_symmetry.space_group_name_H-M   'P 1'
#
loop_
_entity.id
_entity.type
_entity.pdbx_description
1 polymer ?
#
loop_
_entity_poly.entity_id
_entity_poly.type
_entity_poly.pdbx_seq_one_letter_code
_entity_poly.pdbx_strand_id
1 'polypeptide(L)'
;SSLAMESFSRFELFSESDRIIKAIEENASHVSIDVSADEVVNILETPHQKIHTVAVNLRPVPGDPRSLVYFLHQDIKILEDLFASGLMEALSPKQEVVWADITDEESVEISIVDKIDKVLKSFYKPTKNEAKTDDKTNDDELISSLFAPRQEFDFTECVWEVLKIVQSYQELIKCLGLIMKGLEDGKGVCFWLHENNRSYLANIIRQSYQGKITAPKFGSTLPIQVLIEIGIEKLGQDFAQFFLSHRFATREKLEKYMSPDDVIDDDVIRLQNKLVGLKKLHHITELASHCSSNLMLPMEKINKVVRSALSSYTTEDFDSSKLFSFNVSLGDVKGLLECSTPSLWRV
;
A
#
# COMPACT_ATOMS: atom_id res chain seq x y z
N SER A 1 1.40 -14.33 -55.00
CA SER A 1 2.10 -13.54 -53.98
C SER A 1 1.04 -12.95 -53.07
N SER A 2 0.76 -13.58 -51.92
CA SER A 2 -0.09 -12.96 -50.91
C SER A 2 0.74 -11.88 -50.22
N LEU A 3 0.23 -10.65 -50.17
CA LEU A 3 0.83 -9.61 -49.34
C LEU A 3 0.71 -10.10 -47.88
N ALA A 4 1.82 -10.43 -47.24
CA ALA A 4 1.84 -10.57 -45.79
C ALA A 4 1.64 -9.15 -45.22
N MET A 5 0.48 -8.90 -44.61
CA MET A 5 0.21 -7.63 -43.95
C MET A 5 0.50 -7.80 -42.47
N GLU A 6 1.21 -6.83 -41.89
CA GLU A 6 1.39 -6.73 -40.43
C GLU A 6 0.08 -6.21 -39.83
N SER A 7 -0.32 -6.74 -38.69
CA SER A 7 -1.52 -6.32 -37.99
C SER A 7 -1.19 -5.90 -36.57
N PHE A 8 -1.92 -4.90 -36.09
CA PHE A 8 -1.89 -4.42 -34.72
C PHE A 8 -3.32 -4.34 -34.19
N SER A 9 -3.56 -4.98 -33.05
CA SER A 9 -4.84 -4.94 -32.36
C SER A 9 -4.63 -4.52 -30.91
N ARG A 10 -5.41 -3.56 -30.42
CA ARG A 10 -5.46 -3.20 -29.01
C ARG A 10 -6.79 -3.61 -28.41
N PHE A 11 -6.72 -4.27 -27.26
CA PHE A 11 -7.87 -4.67 -26.46
C PHE A 11 -7.81 -3.90 -25.15
N GLU A 12 -8.81 -3.05 -24.89
CA GLU A 12 -8.98 -2.39 -23.60
C GLU A 12 -9.75 -3.31 -22.67
N LEU A 13 -9.15 -3.67 -21.54
CA LEU A 13 -9.76 -4.57 -20.57
C LEU A 13 -10.50 -3.75 -19.53
N PHE A 14 -11.76 -3.41 -19.84
CA PHE A 14 -12.74 -2.87 -18.90
C PHE A 14 -14.08 -3.53 -19.18
N SER A 15 -14.64 -4.19 -18.17
CA SER A 15 -15.81 -5.06 -18.32
C SER A 15 -17.00 -4.30 -18.92
N GLU A 16 -17.85 -4.99 -19.69
CA GLU A 16 -19.09 -4.44 -20.24
C GLU A 16 -20.07 -3.88 -19.17
N SER A 17 -19.80 -4.14 -17.88
CA SER A 17 -20.50 -3.56 -16.73
C SER A 17 -20.22 -2.06 -16.53
N ASP A 18 -19.17 -1.50 -17.13
CA ASP A 18 -18.66 -0.14 -16.85
C ASP A 18 -19.33 0.98 -17.66
N ARG A 19 -20.41 0.73 -18.40
CA ARG A 19 -21.13 1.81 -19.09
C ARG A 19 -21.79 2.81 -18.13
N ILE A 20 -22.07 2.41 -16.89
CA ILE A 20 -22.56 3.31 -15.83
C ILE A 20 -21.37 4.04 -15.14
N ILE A 21 -20.17 3.45 -15.14
CA ILE A 21 -18.94 3.98 -14.50
C ILE A 21 -18.15 4.91 -15.43
N LYS A 22 -18.31 4.80 -16.76
CA LYS A 22 -17.73 5.75 -17.74
C LYS A 22 -18.18 7.21 -17.56
N ALA A 23 -19.21 7.46 -16.75
CA ALA A 23 -19.63 8.81 -16.39
C ALA A 23 -18.96 9.36 -15.11
N ILE A 24 -18.19 8.54 -14.36
CA ILE A 24 -17.68 8.89 -13.02
C ILE A 24 -16.14 9.05 -12.95
N GLU A 25 -15.30 8.40 -13.76
CA GLU A 25 -13.87 8.28 -13.39
C GLU A 25 -12.85 8.82 -14.42
N GLU A 26 -12.34 10.03 -14.19
CA GLU A 26 -11.10 10.53 -14.83
C GLU A 26 -9.82 9.90 -14.21
N ASN A 27 -9.94 9.20 -13.06
CA ASN A 27 -8.84 8.65 -12.26
C ASN A 27 -8.90 7.12 -12.07
N ALA A 28 -9.31 6.36 -13.09
CA ALA A 28 -9.34 4.90 -13.01
C ALA A 28 -8.03 4.26 -13.52
N SER A 29 -7.61 3.15 -12.90
CA SER A 29 -6.50 2.33 -13.43
C SER A 29 -6.83 1.83 -14.84
N HIS A 30 -5.82 1.83 -15.72
CA HIS A 30 -5.97 1.48 -17.14
C HIS A 30 -5.20 0.19 -17.48
N VAL A 31 -5.83 -0.74 -18.20
CA VAL A 31 -5.21 -1.98 -18.68
C VAL A 31 -5.56 -2.18 -20.15
N SER A 32 -4.55 -2.34 -21.00
CA SER A 32 -4.74 -2.76 -22.39
C SER A 32 -3.76 -3.83 -22.82
N ILE A 33 -4.17 -4.63 -23.80
CA ILE A 33 -3.34 -5.65 -24.44
C ILE A 33 -3.15 -5.28 -25.90
N ASP A 34 -1.90 -5.11 -26.30
CA ASP A 34 -1.49 -4.85 -27.66
C ASP A 34 -0.97 -6.16 -28.27
N VAL A 35 -1.60 -6.60 -29.35
CA VAL A 35 -1.23 -7.81 -30.09
C VAL A 35 -0.74 -7.41 -31.47
N SER A 36 0.49 -7.79 -31.79
CA SER A 36 1.05 -7.64 -33.13
C SER A 36 1.24 -9.01 -33.77
N ALA A 37 0.76 -9.17 -35.01
CA ALA A 37 0.82 -10.43 -35.74
C ALA A 37 1.03 -10.20 -37.24
N ASP A 38 1.70 -11.15 -37.88
CA ASP A 38 1.97 -11.11 -39.33
C ASP A 38 1.01 -12.04 -40.09
N GLU A 39 0.89 -11.78 -41.40
CA GLU A 39 0.11 -12.61 -42.34
C GLU A 39 -1.39 -12.66 -42.04
N VAL A 40 -1.98 -11.55 -41.62
CA VAL A 40 -3.44 -11.47 -41.44
C VAL A 40 -4.14 -11.42 -42.80
N VAL A 41 -5.11 -12.31 -43.00
CA VAL A 41 -5.82 -12.48 -44.27
C VAL A 41 -7.16 -11.73 -44.27
N ASN A 42 -7.82 -11.58 -43.11
CA ASN A 42 -9.11 -10.90 -43.00
C ASN A 42 -9.11 -9.75 -41.98
N ILE A 43 -9.94 -8.74 -42.26
CA ILE A 43 -10.23 -7.65 -41.33
C ILE A 43 -10.97 -8.21 -40.11
N LEU A 44 -10.50 -7.88 -38.90
CA LEU A 44 -10.99 -8.40 -37.60
C LEU A 44 -10.72 -9.89 -37.33
N GLU A 45 -9.80 -10.54 -38.06
CA GLU A 45 -9.37 -11.89 -37.71
C GLU A 45 -8.61 -11.87 -36.38
N THR A 46 -9.02 -12.72 -35.43
CA THR A 46 -8.23 -12.93 -34.21
C THR A 46 -6.93 -13.61 -34.66
N PRO A 47 -5.74 -13.05 -34.36
CA PRO A 47 -4.51 -13.57 -34.95
C PRO A 47 -4.22 -14.97 -34.41
N HIS A 48 -4.51 -16.00 -35.20
CA HIS A 48 -4.44 -17.39 -34.74
C HIS A 48 -3.12 -18.10 -35.09
N GLN A 49 -2.30 -17.55 -35.99
CA GLN A 49 -1.24 -18.36 -36.63
C GLN A 49 0.19 -17.79 -36.58
N LYS A 50 0.42 -16.46 -36.47
CA LYS A 50 1.78 -15.86 -36.33
C LYS A 50 1.83 -14.59 -35.47
N ILE A 51 1.49 -14.71 -34.19
CA ILE A 51 1.65 -13.60 -33.23
C ILE A 51 3.12 -13.41 -32.88
N HIS A 52 3.63 -12.19 -33.10
CA HIS A 52 5.00 -11.80 -32.79
C HIS A 52 5.13 -11.31 -31.35
N THR A 53 4.22 -10.45 -30.93
CA THR A 53 4.27 -9.83 -29.60
C THR A 53 2.88 -9.68 -29.01
N VAL A 54 2.77 -9.99 -27.72
CA VAL A 54 1.61 -9.67 -26.88
C VAL A 54 2.13 -8.81 -25.73
N ALA A 55 1.90 -7.51 -25.83
CA ALA A 55 2.35 -6.53 -24.85
C ALA A 55 1.17 -6.09 -23.99
N VAL A 56 1.29 -6.23 -22.68
CA VAL A 56 0.35 -5.65 -21.71
C VAL A 56 0.85 -4.26 -21.35
N ASN A 57 -0.06 -3.29 -21.39
CA ASN A 57 0.17 -1.91 -20.97
C ASN A 57 -0.74 -1.62 -19.77
N LEU A 58 -0.14 -1.42 -18.60
CA LEU A 58 -0.85 -1.26 -17.33
C LEU A 58 -0.43 0.03 -16.66
N ARG A 59 -1.40 0.91 -16.40
CA ARG A 59 -1.22 2.14 -15.63
C ARG A 59 -2.08 2.02 -14.37
N PRO A 60 -1.50 1.59 -13.24
CA PRO A 60 -2.18 1.60 -11.96
C PRO A 60 -2.38 3.05 -11.54
N VAL A 61 -3.57 3.41 -11.05
CA VAL A 61 -3.82 4.72 -10.46
C VAL A 61 -3.95 4.53 -8.95
N PRO A 62 -3.05 5.15 -8.15
CA PRO A 62 -3.13 5.10 -6.70
C PRO A 62 -4.49 5.54 -6.18
N GLY A 63 -5.14 4.65 -5.43
CA GLY A 63 -6.44 4.94 -4.81
C GLY A 63 -7.65 4.55 -5.66
N ASP A 64 -7.45 3.73 -6.69
CA ASP A 64 -8.54 3.06 -7.39
C ASP A 64 -9.29 2.12 -6.42
N PRO A 65 -10.59 2.34 -6.13
CA PRO A 65 -11.36 1.52 -5.19
C PRO A 65 -11.49 0.05 -5.62
N ARG A 66 -11.23 -0.26 -6.90
CA ARG A 66 -11.25 -1.63 -7.44
C ARG A 66 -9.97 -2.40 -7.10
N SER A 67 -8.94 -1.73 -6.59
CA SER A 67 -7.69 -2.34 -6.18
C SER A 67 -7.86 -3.14 -4.89
N LEU A 68 -7.36 -4.38 -4.87
CA LEU A 68 -7.37 -5.24 -3.67
C LEU A 68 -6.54 -4.64 -2.51
N VAL A 69 -5.72 -3.64 -2.80
CA VAL A 69 -4.87 -2.95 -1.82
C VAL A 69 -5.29 -1.50 -1.56
N TYR A 70 -6.54 -1.16 -1.84
CA TYR A 70 -7.10 0.17 -1.57
C TYR A 70 -6.93 0.61 -0.11
N PHE A 71 -7.01 -0.33 0.85
CA PHE A 71 -6.79 -0.03 2.27
C PHE A 71 -5.38 0.53 2.57
N LEU A 72 -4.35 0.10 1.82
CA LEU A 72 -2.99 0.66 1.96
C LEU A 72 -2.91 2.09 1.41
N HIS A 73 -3.70 2.40 0.37
CA HIS A 73 -3.80 3.76 -0.15
C HIS A 73 -4.43 4.69 0.89
N GLN A 74 -5.48 4.25 1.58
CA GLN A 74 -6.14 5.03 2.62
C GLN A 74 -5.16 5.41 3.75
N ASP A 75 -4.38 4.44 4.22
CA ASP A 75 -3.34 4.69 5.24
C ASP A 75 -2.26 5.68 4.73
N ILE A 76 -1.82 5.56 3.47
CA ILE A 76 -0.88 6.53 2.85
C ILE A 76 -1.49 7.93 2.79
N LYS A 77 -2.76 8.04 2.39
CA LYS A 77 -3.46 9.32 2.28
C LYS A 77 -3.58 10.00 3.64
N ILE A 78 -3.89 9.26 4.70
CA ILE A 78 -3.90 9.78 6.07
C ILE A 78 -2.53 10.36 6.43
N LEU A 79 -1.44 9.68 6.08
CA LEU A 79 -0.09 10.22 6.31
C LEU A 79 0.17 11.49 5.50
N GLU A 80 -0.19 11.52 4.22
CA GLU A 80 -0.06 12.73 3.37
C GLU A 80 -0.82 13.92 3.96
N ASP A 81 -2.05 13.70 4.40
CA ASP A 81 -2.90 14.72 5.02
C ASP A 81 -2.28 15.21 6.35
N LEU A 82 -1.73 14.31 7.17
CA LEU A 82 -1.00 14.67 8.40
C LEU A 82 0.29 15.46 8.12
N PHE A 83 1.01 15.16 7.04
CA PHE A 83 2.18 15.94 6.64
C PHE A 83 1.80 17.34 6.19
N ALA A 84 0.78 17.45 5.34
CA ALA A 84 0.32 18.72 4.78
C ALA A 84 -0.22 19.64 5.88
N SER A 85 -1.16 19.15 6.70
CA SER A 85 -1.84 19.92 7.73
C SER A 85 -1.05 20.07 9.04
N GLY A 86 -0.16 19.12 9.35
CA GLY A 86 0.46 19.01 10.67
C GLY A 86 1.90 19.49 10.74
N LEU A 87 2.73 19.18 9.75
CA LEU A 87 4.17 19.49 9.76
C LEU A 87 4.55 20.65 8.84
N MET A 88 3.96 20.73 7.65
CA MET A 88 4.23 21.82 6.71
C MET A 88 3.54 23.13 7.13
N GLU A 89 2.31 23.06 7.64
CA GLU A 89 1.56 24.24 8.10
C GLU A 89 2.03 24.79 9.46
N ALA A 90 2.69 23.99 10.30
CA ALA A 90 3.29 24.48 11.54
C ALA A 90 4.46 25.47 11.33
N LEU A 91 4.99 25.55 10.09
CA LEU A 91 5.94 26.56 9.65
C LEU A 91 5.26 27.89 9.24
N SER A 92 3.93 27.94 9.20
CA SER A 92 3.12 29.14 8.91
C SER A 92 2.22 29.50 10.10
N PRO A 93 2.18 30.74 10.62
CA PRO A 93 1.61 31.03 11.95
C PRO A 93 0.09 30.94 12.12
N LYS A 94 -0.69 30.45 11.15
CA LYS A 94 -2.17 30.53 11.20
C LYS A 94 -2.86 29.43 10.39
N GLN A 95 -3.09 28.27 10.99
CA GLN A 95 -4.34 27.49 10.88
C GLN A 95 -4.24 26.20 11.74
N GLU A 96 -5.38 25.74 12.25
CA GLU A 96 -5.47 24.49 13.02
C GLU A 96 -5.38 23.29 12.08
N VAL A 97 -4.70 22.22 12.50
CA VAL A 97 -4.59 20.95 11.78
C VAL A 97 -5.98 20.48 11.35
N VAL A 98 -6.17 20.27 10.05
CA VAL A 98 -7.42 19.74 9.48
C VAL A 98 -7.44 18.24 9.71
N TRP A 99 -8.21 17.80 10.70
CA TRP A 99 -8.46 16.39 10.96
C TRP A 99 -9.50 15.88 9.95
N ALA A 100 -9.25 14.73 9.34
CA ALA A 100 -10.17 14.16 8.36
C ALA A 100 -11.50 13.75 9.04
N ASP A 101 -12.63 14.18 8.47
CA ASP A 101 -13.96 13.72 8.88
C ASP A 101 -14.15 12.26 8.39
N ILE A 102 -13.84 11.30 9.26
CA ILE A 102 -14.13 9.89 9.01
C ILE A 102 -15.63 9.68 9.26
N THR A 103 -16.40 9.79 8.19
CA THR A 103 -17.85 9.56 8.16
C THR A 103 -18.13 8.07 7.95
N ASP A 104 -17.82 7.24 8.97
CA ASP A 104 -18.39 5.90 9.06
C ASP A 104 -19.61 5.95 9.99
N GLU A 105 -20.78 6.14 9.38
CA GLU A 105 -22.07 5.84 10.00
C GLU A 105 -22.10 4.34 10.36
N GLU A 106 -22.53 4.00 11.58
CA GLU A 106 -22.62 2.62 12.12
C GLU A 106 -21.40 2.06 12.88
N SER A 107 -20.94 2.77 13.92
CA SER A 107 -20.50 2.05 15.12
C SER A 107 -20.75 2.88 16.38
N VAL A 108 -21.15 2.22 17.47
CA VAL A 108 -21.23 2.82 18.80
C VAL A 108 -19.92 3.58 19.03
N GLU A 109 -19.98 4.91 19.21
CA GLU A 109 -18.82 5.78 19.44
C GLU A 109 -18.05 5.36 20.70
N ILE A 110 -17.24 4.31 20.58
CA ILE A 110 -16.24 3.97 21.59
C ILE A 110 -15.15 5.01 21.39
N SER A 111 -14.98 5.86 22.41
CA SER A 111 -13.94 6.88 22.47
C SER A 111 -12.58 6.30 22.08
N ILE A 112 -11.81 7.01 21.26
CA ILE A 112 -10.47 6.56 20.83
C ILE A 112 -9.56 6.36 22.04
N VAL A 113 -9.78 7.15 23.09
CA VAL A 113 -9.11 6.99 24.39
C VAL A 113 -9.37 5.61 25.00
N ASP A 114 -10.61 5.11 24.91
CA ASP A 114 -10.97 3.77 25.41
C ASP A 114 -10.36 2.66 24.53
N LYS A 115 -10.27 2.89 23.21
CA LYS A 115 -9.57 1.98 22.29
C LYS A 115 -8.08 1.86 22.65
N ILE A 116 -7.41 2.98 22.95
CA ILE A 116 -6.01 2.97 23.42
C ILE A 116 -5.87 2.27 24.76
N ASP A 117 -6.76 2.54 25.72
CA ASP A 117 -6.74 1.86 27.02
C ASP A 117 -6.94 0.33 26.86
N LYS A 118 -7.77 -0.11 25.90
CA LYS A 118 -7.92 -1.52 25.55
C LYS A 118 -6.63 -2.12 24.99
N VAL A 119 -5.93 -1.41 24.10
CA VAL A 119 -4.61 -1.83 23.58
C VAL A 119 -3.61 -1.95 24.74
N LEU A 120 -3.51 -0.95 25.62
CA LEU A 120 -2.61 -1.02 26.78
C LEU A 120 -2.88 -2.26 27.64
N LYS A 121 -4.16 -2.52 27.95
CA LYS A 121 -4.59 -3.67 28.74
C LYS A 121 -4.32 -5.03 28.09
N SER A 122 -4.36 -5.13 26.76
CA SER A 122 -4.07 -6.39 26.06
C SER A 122 -2.59 -6.78 26.20
N PHE A 123 -1.68 -5.81 26.22
CA PHE A 123 -0.25 -6.05 26.42
C PHE A 123 0.12 -6.27 27.90
N TYR A 124 -0.68 -5.78 28.86
CA TYR A 124 -0.43 -6.02 30.30
C TYR A 124 -0.78 -7.42 30.77
N LYS A 125 -1.61 -8.16 30.02
CA LYS A 125 -2.03 -9.51 30.37
C LYS A 125 -1.32 -10.51 29.45
N PRO A 126 -0.76 -11.62 29.98
CA PRO A 126 -0.28 -12.69 29.13
C PRO A 126 -1.48 -13.35 28.42
N THR A 127 -1.61 -13.13 27.11
CA THR A 127 -2.67 -13.72 26.29
C THR A 127 -2.43 -15.23 26.14
N LYS A 128 -3.42 -16.05 26.54
CA LYS A 128 -3.51 -17.46 26.11
C LYS A 128 -4.11 -17.47 24.72
N ASN A 129 -3.30 -17.74 23.69
CA ASN A 129 -3.79 -17.85 22.32
C ASN A 129 -4.44 -19.22 22.11
N GLU A 130 -5.76 -19.25 21.90
CA GLU A 130 -6.46 -20.37 21.27
C GLU A 130 -6.42 -20.15 19.76
N ALA A 131 -5.55 -20.89 19.06
CA ALA A 131 -5.49 -20.88 17.61
C ALA A 131 -6.68 -21.66 17.05
N LYS A 132 -7.54 -21.00 16.26
CA LYS A 132 -8.50 -21.68 15.39
C LYS A 132 -7.93 -21.70 13.97
N THR A 133 -7.67 -22.90 13.48
CA THR A 133 -7.34 -23.19 12.08
C THR A 133 -8.60 -23.76 11.43
N ASP A 134 -9.20 -23.03 10.49
CA ASP A 134 -10.12 -23.60 9.51
C ASP A 134 -9.45 -23.53 8.14
N ASP A 135 -9.26 -24.69 7.53
CA ASP A 135 -8.52 -24.90 6.29
C ASP A 135 -9.48 -25.48 5.24
N LYS A 136 -9.89 -24.65 4.28
CA LYS A 136 -10.54 -25.05 3.02
C LYS A 136 -10.31 -23.97 1.96
N THR A 137 -9.18 -24.02 1.26
CA THR A 137 -8.84 -23.02 0.23
C THR A 137 -9.50 -23.29 -1.12
N ASN A 138 -10.34 -22.36 -1.57
CA ASN A 138 -10.75 -22.19 -2.97
C ASN A 138 -9.77 -21.26 -3.72
N ASP A 139 -9.70 -21.32 -5.05
CA ASP A 139 -8.78 -20.49 -5.85
C ASP A 139 -9.04 -18.96 -5.73
N ASP A 140 -10.28 -18.54 -5.48
CA ASP A 140 -10.60 -17.13 -5.14
C ASP A 140 -10.04 -16.71 -3.77
N GLU A 141 -9.93 -17.66 -2.84
CA GLU A 141 -9.35 -17.45 -1.52
C GLU A 141 -7.82 -17.34 -1.59
N LEU A 142 -7.18 -17.98 -2.58
CA LEU A 142 -5.75 -17.82 -2.86
C LEU A 142 -5.41 -16.40 -3.32
N ILE A 143 -6.21 -15.80 -4.21
CA ILE A 143 -6.02 -14.39 -4.65
C ILE A 143 -6.32 -13.43 -3.49
N SER A 144 -7.37 -13.69 -2.71
CA SER A 144 -7.67 -12.90 -1.51
C SER A 144 -6.55 -13.00 -0.46
N SER A 145 -5.93 -14.17 -0.30
CA SER A 145 -4.81 -14.38 0.64
C SER A 145 -3.53 -13.65 0.24
N LEU A 146 -3.28 -13.46 -1.06
CA LEU A 146 -2.10 -12.79 -1.60
C LEU A 146 -2.00 -11.31 -1.17
N PHE A 147 -3.16 -10.65 -1.02
CA PHE A 147 -3.26 -9.24 -0.66
C PHE A 147 -3.92 -9.03 0.72
N ALA A 148 -4.02 -10.09 1.52
CA ALA A 148 -4.64 -10.03 2.84
C ALA A 148 -3.85 -9.08 3.77
N PRO A 149 -4.55 -8.24 4.57
CA PRO A 149 -3.90 -7.41 5.56
C PRO A 149 -3.11 -8.24 6.58
N ARG A 150 -1.97 -7.72 7.03
CA ARG A 150 -1.20 -8.32 8.13
C ARG A 150 -2.04 -8.27 9.42
N GLN A 151 -1.96 -9.34 10.23
CA GLN A 151 -2.72 -9.45 11.48
C GLN A 151 -1.85 -9.38 12.74
N GLU A 152 -0.55 -9.70 12.62
CA GLU A 152 0.39 -9.68 13.73
C GLU A 152 1.06 -8.30 13.81
N PHE A 153 0.69 -7.53 14.82
CA PHE A 153 1.17 -6.17 15.03
C PHE A 153 1.99 -6.05 16.31
N ASP A 154 3.07 -5.27 16.27
CA ASP A 154 3.72 -4.79 17.47
C ASP A 154 2.90 -3.72 18.19
N PHE A 155 3.37 -3.30 19.36
CA PHE A 155 2.66 -2.32 20.15
C PHE A 155 2.44 -0.98 19.42
N THR A 156 3.47 -0.46 18.73
CA THR A 156 3.35 0.83 18.03
C THR A 156 2.41 0.75 16.83
N GLU A 157 2.35 -0.40 16.17
CA GLU A 157 1.45 -0.65 15.06
C GLU A 157 -0.01 -0.76 15.53
N CYS A 158 -0.25 -1.41 16.68
CA CYS A 158 -1.56 -1.40 17.32
C CYS A 158 -1.99 0.02 17.72
N VAL A 159 -1.05 0.85 18.16
CA VAL A 159 -1.31 2.27 18.47
C VAL A 159 -1.65 3.04 17.19
N TRP A 160 -0.92 2.84 16.08
CA TRP A 160 -1.24 3.45 14.79
C TRP A 160 -2.66 3.13 14.33
N GLU A 161 -3.07 1.85 14.38
CA GLU A 161 -4.40 1.42 13.93
C GLU A 161 -5.55 2.10 14.71
N VAL A 162 -5.29 2.53 15.95
CA VAL A 162 -6.26 3.28 16.76
C VAL A 162 -6.13 4.79 16.54
N LEU A 163 -4.92 5.33 16.40
CA LEU A 163 -4.69 6.77 16.32
C LEU A 163 -4.87 7.35 14.92
N LYS A 164 -4.82 6.54 13.86
CA LYS A 164 -5.05 7.00 12.49
C LYS A 164 -6.44 7.59 12.25
N ILE A 165 -7.39 7.30 13.14
CA ILE A 165 -8.76 7.81 13.10
C ILE A 165 -9.03 8.98 14.06
N VAL A 166 -7.98 9.54 14.68
CA VAL A 166 -8.14 10.62 15.66
C VAL A 166 -8.67 11.89 15.00
N GLN A 167 -9.60 12.57 15.66
CA GLN A 167 -10.31 13.73 15.10
C GLN A 167 -9.85 15.07 15.69
N SER A 168 -8.94 15.05 16.67
CA SER A 168 -8.40 16.28 17.24
C SER A 168 -7.01 16.13 17.85
N TYR A 169 -6.26 17.22 17.85
CA TYR A 169 -4.93 17.30 18.46
C TYR A 169 -4.98 17.01 19.98
N GLN A 170 -6.04 17.44 20.65
CA GLN A 170 -6.23 17.20 22.08
C GLN A 170 -6.48 15.72 22.39
N GLU A 171 -7.21 15.02 21.53
CA GLU A 171 -7.43 13.58 21.67
C GLU A 171 -6.13 12.81 21.42
N LEU A 172 -5.33 13.22 20.44
CA LEU A 172 -4.00 12.66 20.20
C LEU A 172 -3.09 12.82 21.43
N ILE A 173 -3.00 14.03 22.01
CA ILE A 173 -2.22 14.27 23.24
C ILE A 173 -2.72 13.37 24.38
N LYS A 174 -4.04 13.27 24.58
CA LYS A 174 -4.59 12.44 25.66
C LYS A 174 -4.20 10.97 25.49
N CYS A 175 -4.33 10.44 24.28
CA CYS A 175 -3.98 9.06 23.97
C CYS A 175 -2.48 8.78 24.19
N LEU A 176 -1.61 9.64 23.65
CA LEU A 176 -0.17 9.52 23.87
C LEU A 176 0.19 9.70 25.36
N GLY A 177 -0.52 10.57 26.08
CA GLY A 177 -0.37 10.75 27.52
C GLY A 177 -0.70 9.49 28.32
N LEU A 178 -1.70 8.70 27.91
CA LEU A 178 -1.99 7.40 28.54
C LEU A 178 -0.84 6.41 28.35
N ILE A 179 -0.28 6.35 27.14
CA ILE A 179 0.87 5.49 26.85
C ILE A 179 2.06 5.91 27.74
N MET A 180 2.36 7.20 27.79
CA MET A 180 3.45 7.75 28.61
C MET A 180 3.27 7.44 30.10
N LYS A 181 2.07 7.58 30.64
CA LYS A 181 1.76 7.20 32.02
C LYS A 181 2.06 5.72 32.27
N GLY A 182 1.71 4.85 31.32
CA GLY A 182 2.07 3.43 31.39
C GLY A 182 3.58 3.19 31.47
N LEU A 183 4.38 3.98 30.74
CA LEU A 183 5.84 3.91 30.78
C LEU A 183 6.41 4.42 32.12
N GLU A 184 5.87 5.52 32.66
CA GLU A 184 6.23 6.07 33.97
C GLU A 184 5.91 5.08 35.11
N ASP A 185 4.83 4.30 34.95
CA ASP A 185 4.44 3.22 35.86
C ASP A 185 5.31 1.96 35.71
N GLY A 186 6.31 1.97 34.81
CA GLY A 186 7.25 0.86 34.59
C GLY A 186 6.65 -0.29 33.77
N LYS A 187 5.57 -0.05 33.02
CA LYS A 187 4.92 -1.07 32.17
C LYS A 187 5.56 -1.21 30.79
N GLY A 188 6.62 -0.47 30.51
CA GLY A 188 7.32 -0.51 29.23
C GLY A 188 7.68 -1.92 28.78
N VAL A 189 8.20 -2.75 29.69
CA VAL A 189 8.59 -4.15 29.41
C VAL A 189 7.46 -5.05 28.88
N CYS A 190 6.19 -4.64 29.04
CA CYS A 190 5.03 -5.36 28.51
C CYS A 190 4.78 -5.06 27.03
N PHE A 191 5.33 -3.97 26.48
CA PHE A 191 5.11 -3.55 25.11
C PHE A 191 6.13 -4.22 24.20
N TRP A 192 5.72 -5.29 23.53
CA TRP A 192 6.58 -5.93 22.54
C TRP A 192 6.72 -5.03 21.30
N LEU A 193 7.93 -4.95 20.76
CA LEU A 193 8.31 -4.11 19.62
C LEU A 193 9.13 -4.91 18.62
N HIS A 194 8.95 -4.61 17.33
CA HIS A 194 9.87 -5.09 16.31
C HIS A 194 11.29 -4.54 16.54
N GLU A 195 12.32 -5.36 16.26
CA GLU A 195 13.72 -5.00 16.52
C GLU A 195 14.21 -3.82 15.66
N ASN A 196 13.69 -3.71 14.44
CA ASN A 196 14.10 -2.69 13.47
C ASN A 196 13.32 -1.38 13.56
N ASN A 197 12.26 -1.30 14.36
CA ASN A 197 11.44 -0.09 14.50
C ASN A 197 12.26 1.03 15.16
N ARG A 198 12.52 2.13 14.46
CA ARG A 198 13.34 3.24 14.96
C ARG A 198 12.55 4.49 15.35
N SER A 199 11.21 4.42 15.38
CA SER A 199 10.36 5.55 15.75
C SER A 199 10.70 6.09 17.14
N TYR A 200 10.40 7.38 17.35
CA TYR A 200 10.55 8.06 18.63
C TYR A 200 9.85 7.29 19.77
N LEU A 201 8.60 6.84 19.53
CA LEU A 201 7.83 6.08 20.51
C LEU A 201 8.51 4.74 20.84
N ALA A 202 8.98 3.99 19.84
CA ALA A 202 9.70 2.74 20.06
C ALA A 202 10.97 2.95 20.88
N ASN A 203 11.72 4.02 20.63
CA ASN A 203 12.94 4.34 21.38
C ASN A 203 12.64 4.67 22.86
N ILE A 204 11.58 5.44 23.14
CA ILE A 204 11.17 5.74 24.52
C ILE A 204 10.72 4.47 25.25
N ILE A 205 9.93 3.62 24.58
CA ILE A 205 9.51 2.34 25.15
C ILE A 205 10.75 1.50 25.51
N ARG A 206 11.73 1.38 24.61
CA ARG A 206 12.97 0.64 24.90
C ARG A 206 13.77 1.25 26.06
N GLN A 207 13.85 2.58 26.17
CA GLN A 207 14.48 3.24 27.31
C GLN A 207 13.79 2.89 28.63
N SER A 208 12.46 2.77 28.62
CA SER A 208 11.68 2.37 29.79
C SER A 208 11.86 0.91 30.22
N TYR A 209 12.51 0.05 29.41
CA TYR A 209 12.82 -1.31 29.84
C TYR A 209 13.82 -1.35 31.00
N GLN A 210 14.65 -0.31 31.13
CA GLN A 210 15.61 -0.18 32.22
C GLN A 210 14.98 0.31 33.53
N GLY A 211 13.68 0.63 33.51
CA GLY A 211 12.93 1.08 34.68
C GLY A 211 12.07 2.30 34.37
N LYS A 212 11.66 3.01 35.43
CA LYS A 212 10.84 4.21 35.28
C LYS A 212 11.61 5.29 34.53
N ILE A 213 10.98 5.84 33.50
CA ILE A 213 11.49 6.99 32.76
C ILE A 213 10.68 8.23 33.10
N THR A 214 11.27 9.40 32.91
CA THR A 214 10.52 10.66 32.84
C THR A 214 10.00 10.77 31.41
N ALA A 215 8.68 10.66 31.22
CA ALA A 215 8.13 10.77 29.89
C ALA A 215 8.31 12.19 29.33
N PRO A 216 8.63 12.34 28.04
CA PRO A 216 8.71 13.65 27.41
C PRO A 216 7.32 14.30 27.38
N LYS A 217 7.29 15.61 27.59
CA LYS A 217 6.06 16.38 27.44
C LYS A 217 5.80 16.61 25.96
N PHE A 218 4.68 16.09 25.50
CA PHE A 218 4.16 16.36 24.17
C PHE A 218 3.71 17.82 24.06
N GLY A 219 4.36 18.57 23.17
CA GLY A 219 4.00 19.94 22.82
C GLY A 219 4.43 20.27 21.39
N SER A 220 3.87 21.34 20.82
CA SER A 220 4.12 21.75 19.43
C SER A 220 3.75 20.64 18.42
N THR A 221 4.62 20.31 17.48
CA THR A 221 4.39 19.34 16.39
C THR A 221 4.74 17.89 16.77
N LEU A 222 5.36 17.67 17.93
CA LEU A 222 5.89 16.34 18.32
C LEU A 222 4.83 15.23 18.31
N PRO A 223 3.59 15.41 18.81
CA PRO A 223 2.56 14.37 18.74
C PRO A 223 2.25 13.92 17.33
N ILE A 224 2.21 14.87 16.40
CA ILE A 224 1.91 14.63 14.98
C ILE A 224 3.09 13.90 14.35
N GLN A 225 4.32 14.35 14.62
CA GLN A 225 5.53 13.67 14.16
C GLN A 225 5.56 12.20 14.65
N VAL A 226 5.25 11.96 15.92
CA VAL A 226 5.17 10.58 16.46
C VAL A 226 4.12 9.76 15.74
N LEU A 227 2.94 10.32 15.48
CA LEU A 227 1.86 9.64 14.75
C LEU A 227 2.29 9.28 13.32
N ILE A 228 2.93 10.21 12.62
CA ILE A 228 3.47 9.99 11.27
C ILE A 228 4.56 8.91 11.29
N GLU A 229 5.50 8.97 12.24
CA GLU A 229 6.58 8.02 12.38
C GLU A 229 6.07 6.59 12.55
N ILE A 230 5.13 6.36 13.46
CA ILE A 230 4.59 5.00 13.69
C ILE A 230 3.77 4.51 12.49
N GLY A 231 3.08 5.39 11.76
CA GLY A 231 2.36 5.02 10.54
C GLY A 231 3.28 4.65 9.37
N ILE A 232 4.38 5.40 9.19
CA ILE A 232 5.43 5.05 8.21
C ILE A 232 6.07 3.71 8.56
N GLU A 233 6.43 3.48 9.83
CA GLU A 233 7.02 2.20 10.26
C GLU A 233 6.05 1.04 10.03
N LYS A 234 4.77 1.20 10.41
CA LYS A 234 3.72 0.19 10.19
C LYS A 234 3.57 -0.15 8.71
N LEU A 235 3.39 0.85 7.83
CA LEU A 235 3.26 0.62 6.39
C LEU A 235 4.53 0.03 5.80
N GLY A 236 5.71 0.44 6.27
CA GLY A 236 6.98 -0.17 5.92
C GLY A 236 6.99 -1.67 6.20
N GLN A 237 6.49 -2.10 7.36
CA GLN A 237 6.35 -3.53 7.69
C GLN A 237 5.31 -4.23 6.83
N ASP A 238 4.17 -3.61 6.54
CA ASP A 238 3.13 -4.20 5.70
C ASP A 238 3.64 -4.45 4.27
N PHE A 239 4.31 -3.46 3.67
CA PHE A 239 4.96 -3.65 2.36
C PHE A 239 6.08 -4.68 2.45
N ALA A 240 6.91 -4.65 3.50
CA ALA A 240 7.98 -5.61 3.63
C ALA A 240 7.44 -7.05 3.72
N GLN A 241 6.40 -7.28 4.52
CA GLN A 241 5.74 -8.57 4.62
C GLN A 241 5.20 -9.02 3.26
N PHE A 242 4.51 -8.13 2.53
CA PHE A 242 4.01 -8.42 1.19
C PHE A 242 5.12 -8.81 0.21
N PHE A 243 6.19 -8.01 0.09
CA PHE A 243 7.25 -8.26 -0.88
C PHE A 243 8.15 -9.45 -0.51
N LEU A 244 8.34 -9.73 0.78
CA LEU A 244 9.20 -10.82 1.25
C LEU A 244 8.49 -12.18 1.25
N SER A 245 7.24 -12.24 1.72
CA SER A 245 6.45 -13.50 1.75
C SER A 245 6.29 -14.09 0.34
N HIS A 246 6.06 -13.21 -0.65
CA HIS A 246 5.92 -13.58 -2.05
C HIS A 246 7.24 -13.67 -2.82
N ARG A 247 8.38 -13.45 -2.16
CA ARG A 247 9.74 -13.46 -2.74
C ARG A 247 9.91 -12.49 -3.92
N PHE A 248 9.14 -11.41 -3.94
CA PHE A 248 9.24 -10.36 -4.95
C PHE A 248 10.55 -9.59 -4.81
N ALA A 249 11.01 -9.34 -3.58
CA ALA A 249 12.24 -8.61 -3.30
C ALA A 249 13.02 -9.23 -2.14
N THR A 250 14.29 -8.81 -1.98
CA THR A 250 15.07 -9.03 -0.76
C THR A 250 14.91 -7.83 0.18
N ARG A 251 15.18 -8.03 1.47
CA ARG A 251 15.14 -6.94 2.46
C ARG A 251 16.08 -5.78 2.08
N GLU A 252 17.29 -6.09 1.65
CA GLU A 252 18.26 -5.10 1.15
C GLU A 252 17.68 -4.24 0.00
N LYS A 253 16.90 -4.83 -0.92
CA LYS A 253 16.29 -4.06 -2.01
C LYS A 253 15.18 -3.15 -1.49
N LEU A 254 14.42 -3.57 -0.48
CA LEU A 254 13.33 -2.80 0.12
C LEU A 254 13.82 -1.66 1.01
N GLU A 255 14.96 -1.84 1.68
CA GLU A 255 15.58 -0.79 2.51
C GLU A 255 15.87 0.49 1.72
N LYS A 256 16.16 0.38 0.42
CA LYS A 256 16.33 1.54 -0.49
C LYS A 256 15.08 2.43 -0.61
N TYR A 257 13.90 1.90 -0.31
CA TYR A 257 12.64 2.64 -0.30
C TYR A 257 12.22 3.05 1.11
N MET A 258 12.52 2.23 2.11
CA MET A 258 12.10 2.45 3.49
C MET A 258 13.05 3.37 4.27
N SER A 259 14.30 3.46 3.82
CA SER A 259 15.37 4.29 4.39
C SER A 259 16.25 4.89 3.27
N PRO A 260 15.69 5.70 2.35
CA PRO A 260 16.44 6.24 1.22
C PRO A 260 17.58 7.19 1.66
N ASP A 261 17.42 7.91 2.78
CA ASP A 261 18.34 8.96 3.22
C ASP A 261 18.42 9.08 4.77
N ASP A 262 18.90 8.05 5.46
CA ASP A 262 19.10 8.10 6.92
C ASP A 262 20.19 9.11 7.37
N VAL A 263 20.87 9.77 6.42
CA VAL A 263 21.94 10.77 6.67
C VAL A 263 21.40 12.21 6.73
N ILE A 264 20.14 12.45 6.40
CA ILE A 264 19.53 13.78 6.47
C ILE A 264 19.22 14.13 7.94
N ASP A 265 19.81 15.24 8.41
CA ASP A 265 19.63 15.76 9.78
C ASP A 265 18.25 16.40 10.02
N ASP A 266 17.44 16.61 8.98
CA ASP A 266 16.07 17.11 9.06
C ASP A 266 15.05 15.96 9.13
N ASP A 267 14.42 15.80 10.30
CA ASP A 267 13.43 14.74 10.55
C ASP A 267 12.23 14.82 9.60
N VAL A 268 11.77 16.02 9.24
CA VAL A 268 10.56 16.18 8.39
C VAL A 268 10.88 15.74 6.96
N ILE A 269 12.02 16.18 6.42
CA ILE A 269 12.49 15.77 5.08
C ILE A 269 12.72 14.25 5.05
N ARG A 270 13.35 13.70 6.09
CA ARG A 270 13.59 12.25 6.19
C ARG A 270 12.28 11.47 6.16
N LEU A 271 11.27 11.87 6.94
CA LEU A 271 9.98 11.19 6.96
C LEU A 271 9.23 11.36 5.63
N GLN A 272 9.33 12.53 4.99
CA GLN A 272 8.74 12.75 3.65
C GLN A 272 9.38 11.85 2.60
N ASN A 273 10.71 11.68 2.59
CA ASN A 273 11.39 10.77 1.67
C ASN A 273 10.97 9.31 1.90
N LYS A 274 10.83 8.89 3.18
CA LYS A 274 10.27 7.58 3.51
C LYS A 274 8.86 7.40 2.94
N LEU A 275 7.98 8.39 3.10
CA LEU A 275 6.63 8.35 2.54
C LEU A 275 6.63 8.22 1.01
N VAL A 276 7.48 8.97 0.30
CA VAL A 276 7.64 8.83 -1.16
C VAL A 276 8.09 7.41 -1.53
N GLY A 277 9.00 6.81 -0.76
CA GLY A 277 9.39 5.42 -0.92
C GLY A 277 8.22 4.44 -0.74
N LEU A 278 7.38 4.64 0.27
CA LEU A 278 6.17 3.84 0.48
C LEU A 278 5.16 4.00 -0.66
N LYS A 279 5.00 5.21 -1.23
CA LYS A 279 4.15 5.44 -2.40
C LYS A 279 4.63 4.67 -3.63
N LYS A 280 5.94 4.61 -3.86
CA LYS A 280 6.54 3.76 -4.91
C LYS A 280 6.22 2.29 -4.67
N LEU A 281 6.38 1.80 -3.44
CA LEU A 281 6.06 0.42 -3.08
C LEU A 281 4.58 0.11 -3.29
N HIS A 282 3.69 1.00 -2.87
CA HIS A 282 2.25 0.88 -3.06
C HIS A 282 1.87 0.76 -4.54
N HIS A 283 2.40 1.63 -5.39
CA HIS A 283 2.10 1.63 -6.82
C HIS A 283 2.54 0.31 -7.51
N ILE A 284 3.64 -0.27 -7.04
CA ILE A 284 4.10 -1.60 -7.49
C ILE A 284 3.16 -2.71 -6.96
N THR A 285 2.65 -2.58 -5.74
CA THR A 285 1.67 -3.51 -5.19
C THR A 285 0.34 -3.44 -5.95
N GLU A 286 -0.11 -2.26 -6.37
CA GLU A 286 -1.29 -2.09 -7.24
C GLU A 286 -1.07 -2.73 -8.61
N LEU A 287 0.12 -2.55 -9.19
CA LEU A 287 0.52 -3.27 -10.41
C LEU A 287 0.38 -4.79 -10.23
N ALA A 288 0.86 -5.34 -9.10
CA ALA A 288 0.72 -6.76 -8.79
C ALA A 288 -0.76 -7.18 -8.63
N SER A 289 -1.56 -6.36 -7.96
CA SER A 289 -3.00 -6.56 -7.77
C SER A 289 -3.73 -6.66 -9.11
N HIS A 290 -3.50 -5.73 -10.04
CA HIS A 290 -4.12 -5.78 -11.37
C HIS A 290 -3.61 -6.94 -12.22
N CYS A 291 -2.32 -7.29 -12.12
CA CYS A 291 -1.80 -8.48 -12.80
C CYS A 291 -2.47 -9.78 -12.30
N SER A 292 -2.79 -9.85 -11.01
CA SER A 292 -3.42 -11.02 -10.41
C SER A 292 -4.94 -11.06 -10.65
N SER A 293 -5.64 -9.93 -10.48
CA SER A 293 -7.11 -9.89 -10.47
C SER A 293 -7.71 -9.63 -11.85
N ASN A 294 -7.15 -8.71 -12.64
CA ASN A 294 -7.69 -8.36 -13.96
C ASN A 294 -7.12 -9.24 -15.08
N LEU A 295 -5.84 -9.58 -14.98
CA LEU A 295 -5.13 -10.34 -16.01
C LEU A 295 -4.98 -11.83 -15.68
N MET A 296 -5.24 -12.22 -14.43
CA MET A 296 -5.11 -13.60 -13.95
C MET A 296 -3.76 -14.24 -14.30
N LEU A 297 -2.68 -13.44 -14.28
CA LEU A 297 -1.36 -13.90 -14.70
C LEU A 297 -0.79 -14.90 -13.69
N PRO A 298 -0.05 -15.92 -14.15
CA PRO A 298 0.68 -16.81 -13.25
C PRO A 298 1.67 -16.04 -12.37
N MET A 299 1.85 -16.49 -11.12
CA MET A 299 2.71 -15.83 -10.12
C MET A 299 4.16 -15.63 -10.60
N GLU A 300 4.68 -16.52 -11.45
CA GLU A 300 6.01 -16.36 -12.05
C GLU A 300 6.12 -15.11 -12.95
N LYS A 301 5.05 -14.76 -13.66
CA LYS A 301 4.99 -13.57 -14.51
C LYS A 301 4.84 -12.32 -13.66
N ILE A 302 3.95 -12.35 -12.67
CA ILE A 302 3.79 -11.26 -11.68
C ILE A 302 5.13 -10.95 -11.03
N ASN A 303 5.88 -11.99 -10.61
CA ASN A 303 7.22 -11.84 -10.05
C ASN A 303 8.18 -11.08 -10.96
N LYS A 304 8.20 -11.38 -12.26
CA LYS A 304 9.07 -10.70 -13.23
C LYS A 304 8.67 -9.23 -13.39
N VAL A 305 7.38 -8.96 -13.51
CA VAL A 305 6.83 -7.61 -13.65
C VAL A 305 7.14 -6.76 -12.42
N VAL A 306 6.82 -7.27 -11.22
CA VAL A 306 7.09 -6.59 -9.94
C VAL A 306 8.58 -6.33 -9.75
N ARG A 307 9.45 -7.30 -10.03
CA ARG A 307 10.91 -7.12 -9.92
C ARG A 307 11.44 -6.06 -10.86
N SER A 308 10.90 -6.01 -12.08
CA SER A 308 11.25 -4.98 -13.06
C SER A 308 10.77 -3.60 -12.62
N ALA A 309 9.54 -3.50 -12.13
CA ALA A 309 8.96 -2.26 -11.63
C ALA A 309 9.75 -1.72 -10.42
N LEU A 310 10.11 -2.58 -9.47
CA LEU A 310 11.03 -2.24 -8.38
C LEU A 310 12.32 -1.66 -8.96
N SER A 311 13.02 -2.38 -9.85
CA SER A 311 14.27 -1.87 -10.41
C SER A 311 14.12 -0.49 -11.08
N SER A 312 13.01 -0.23 -11.78
CA SER A 312 12.75 1.08 -12.40
C SER A 312 12.65 2.23 -11.38
N TYR A 313 11.94 2.03 -10.27
CA TYR A 313 11.76 3.07 -9.26
C TYR A 313 12.97 3.34 -8.37
N THR A 314 14.05 2.56 -8.51
CA THR A 314 15.30 2.86 -7.82
C THR A 314 16.01 4.09 -8.38
N THR A 315 15.78 4.41 -9.66
CA THR A 315 16.41 5.56 -10.34
C THR A 315 15.41 6.64 -10.72
N GLU A 316 14.14 6.28 -10.88
CA GLU A 316 13.09 7.21 -11.29
C GLU A 316 12.36 7.82 -10.09
N ASP A 317 11.85 9.03 -10.25
CA ASP A 317 10.96 9.67 -9.28
C ASP A 317 9.60 8.97 -9.23
N PHE A 318 8.81 9.27 -8.20
CA PHE A 318 7.46 8.76 -8.11
C PHE A 318 6.57 9.44 -9.18
N ASP A 319 5.96 8.64 -10.03
CA ASP A 319 4.98 9.06 -11.04
C ASP A 319 3.74 8.15 -10.93
N SER A 320 2.62 8.72 -10.47
CA SER A 320 1.34 8.02 -10.35
C SER A 320 0.72 7.67 -11.70
N SER A 321 1.16 8.31 -12.78
CA SER A 321 0.68 8.08 -14.14
C SER A 321 1.54 7.10 -14.94
N LYS A 322 2.58 6.52 -14.30
CA LYS A 322 3.53 5.63 -14.95
C LYS A 322 2.85 4.45 -15.64
N LEU A 323 3.18 4.26 -16.91
CA LEU A 323 2.76 3.12 -17.71
C LEU A 323 3.79 1.99 -17.62
N PHE A 324 3.38 0.83 -17.14
CA PHE A 324 4.18 -0.39 -17.14
C PHE A 324 3.83 -1.23 -18.38
N SER A 325 4.82 -1.44 -19.24
CA SER A 325 4.68 -2.27 -20.44
C SER A 325 5.52 -3.53 -20.31
N PHE A 326 4.91 -4.71 -20.52
CA PHE A 326 5.62 -5.98 -20.46
C PHE A 326 5.01 -7.03 -21.41
N ASN A 327 5.84 -7.97 -21.87
CA ASN A 327 5.40 -9.02 -22.78
C ASN A 327 4.90 -10.25 -22.03
N VAL A 328 3.79 -10.80 -22.49
CA VAL A 328 3.19 -12.06 -22.01
C VAL A 328 3.06 -13.06 -23.15
N SER A 329 2.78 -14.33 -22.83
CA SER A 329 2.45 -15.29 -23.88
C SER A 329 0.97 -15.16 -24.25
N LEU A 330 0.61 -15.48 -25.50
CA LEU A 330 -0.79 -15.51 -25.91
C LEU A 330 -1.63 -16.41 -25.00
N GLY A 331 -1.08 -17.56 -24.58
CA GLY A 331 -1.77 -18.50 -23.71
C GLY A 331 -2.19 -17.89 -22.37
N ASP A 332 -1.42 -16.94 -21.85
CA ASP A 332 -1.71 -16.26 -20.58
C ASP A 332 -2.95 -15.35 -20.66
N VAL A 333 -3.25 -14.81 -21.86
CA VAL A 333 -4.32 -13.81 -22.05
C VAL A 333 -5.39 -14.25 -23.05
N LYS A 334 -5.29 -15.45 -23.61
CA LYS A 334 -6.16 -15.95 -24.67
C LYS A 334 -7.64 -15.87 -24.29
N GLY A 335 -7.99 -16.32 -23.07
CA GLY A 335 -9.37 -16.27 -22.59
C GLY A 335 -9.93 -14.84 -22.49
N LEU A 336 -9.09 -13.87 -22.13
CA LEU A 336 -9.48 -12.45 -22.07
C LEU A 336 -9.71 -11.88 -23.47
N LEU A 337 -8.83 -12.22 -24.41
CA LEU A 337 -8.92 -11.77 -25.80
C LEU A 337 -10.13 -12.39 -26.53
N GLU A 338 -10.46 -13.66 -26.27
CA GLU A 338 -11.63 -14.33 -26.85
C GLU A 338 -12.96 -13.73 -26.34
N CYS A 339 -12.95 -13.17 -25.13
CA CYS A 339 -14.12 -12.51 -24.53
C CYS A 339 -14.22 -11.01 -24.83
N SER A 340 -13.28 -10.44 -25.60
CA SER A 340 -13.17 -8.98 -25.81
C SER A 340 -13.13 -8.62 -27.29
N THR A 341 -13.67 -7.47 -27.65
CA THR A 341 -13.51 -6.88 -28.99
C THR A 341 -12.38 -5.86 -29.01
N PRO A 342 -11.55 -5.81 -30.07
CA PRO A 342 -10.47 -4.82 -30.14
C PRO A 342 -11.03 -3.39 -30.20
N SER A 343 -10.47 -2.49 -29.38
CA SER A 343 -10.82 -1.06 -29.40
C SER A 343 -10.13 -0.32 -30.54
N LEU A 344 -8.95 -0.81 -30.96
CA LEU A 344 -8.20 -0.28 -32.11
C LEU A 344 -7.66 -1.44 -32.92
N TRP A 345 -7.78 -1.34 -34.24
CA TRP A 345 -7.24 -2.31 -35.19
C TRP A 345 -6.59 -1.57 -36.35
N ARG A 346 -5.36 -1.97 -36.72
CA ARG A 346 -4.57 -1.40 -37.81
C ARG A 346 -3.89 -2.51 -38.60
N VAL A 347 -3.83 -2.35 -39.92
CA VAL A 347 -3.13 -3.22 -40.87
C VAL A 347 -2.35 -2.38 -41.86
#